data_AF-X1G1I2-F1
#
_entry.id   AF-X1G1I2-F1
#
_cell.length_a   1.000
_cell.length_b   1.000
_cell.length_c   1.000
_cell.angle_alpha   90.00
_cell.angle_beta   90.00
_cell.angle_gamma   90.00
#
_symmetry.space_group_name_H-M   'P 1'
#
loop_
_entity.id
_entity.type
_entity.pdbx_description
1 polymer ?
#
loop_
_entity_poly.entity_id
_entity_poly.type
_entity_poly.pdbx_seq_one_letter_code
_entity_poly.pdbx_strand_id
1 'polypeptide(L)'
;EFTRKKAEYNAKYGYTMHIPGLSDIVKFDTTSPPTDDEVAKYKAKDVDALGGIRYEEIKNHMAKKKESFLRMMDSPTPTWIGNIGTSMTFLDDVNDSMGTLAVLARLGAHMLPKAAGRFLLGPAGWALAIADICQIAMNVMRSPLTRVMRKSALSKATATNPFCKEARVQRAKKLKRIKLTKGEIIEGLQTTENVFGVGLCLGPIVGAFLEAFAGLVRVLQGKKVRVKWPLPKWSDYEVQGMKGLEAAQQLNTGGQELSDEDHIKSYIVANMASQILYPVFQLSHPLDV
;
A
#
# COMPACT_ATOMS: atom_id res chain seq x y z
N GLU A 1 -12.98 6.04 -24.49
CA GLU A 1 -14.16 5.36 -23.89
C GLU A 1 -14.22 5.45 -22.37
N PHE A 2 -13.14 5.08 -21.64
CA PHE A 2 -13.09 5.09 -20.17
C PHE A 2 -13.53 6.43 -19.53
N THR A 3 -12.99 7.57 -20.00
CA THR A 3 -13.35 8.90 -19.48
C THR A 3 -14.84 9.20 -19.60
N ARG A 4 -15.49 8.73 -20.68
CA ARG A 4 -16.93 8.91 -20.90
C ARG A 4 -17.74 8.11 -19.88
N LYS A 5 -17.43 6.81 -19.73
CA LYS A 5 -18.06 5.95 -18.73
C LYS A 5 -17.85 6.48 -17.30
N LYS A 6 -16.65 6.99 -17.00
CA LYS A 6 -16.33 7.60 -15.70
C LYS A 6 -17.18 8.85 -15.45
N ALA A 7 -17.38 9.69 -16.46
CA ALA A 7 -18.23 10.88 -16.35
C ALA A 7 -19.72 10.49 -16.13
N GLU A 8 -20.24 9.54 -16.90
CA GLU A 8 -21.61 9.01 -16.76
C GLU A 8 -21.85 8.40 -15.37
N TYR A 9 -20.89 7.59 -14.89
CA TYR A 9 -20.96 6.99 -13.57
C TYR A 9 -20.95 8.04 -12.46
N ASN A 10 -20.03 9.01 -12.52
CA ASN A 10 -19.93 10.08 -11.51
C ASN A 10 -21.13 11.03 -11.55
N ALA A 11 -21.74 11.26 -12.73
CA ALA A 11 -22.97 12.03 -12.83
C ALA A 11 -24.14 11.33 -12.11
N LYS A 12 -24.22 10.00 -12.23
CA LYS A 12 -25.28 9.20 -11.60
C LYS A 12 -25.08 8.98 -10.10
N TYR A 13 -23.85 8.68 -9.68
CA TYR A 13 -23.58 8.20 -8.32
C TYR A 13 -22.80 9.19 -7.45
N GLY A 14 -22.26 10.27 -8.01
CA GLY A 14 -21.30 11.16 -7.33
C GLY A 14 -19.91 10.53 -7.21
N TYR A 15 -19.03 11.19 -6.46
CA TYR A 15 -17.68 10.68 -6.18
C TYR A 15 -17.64 9.94 -4.86
N THR A 16 -16.69 9.01 -4.74
CA THR A 16 -16.39 8.33 -3.47
C THR A 16 -14.90 8.47 -3.18
N MET A 17 -14.57 8.88 -1.96
CA MET A 17 -13.23 8.77 -1.40
C MET A 17 -13.11 7.44 -0.66
N HIS A 18 -12.08 6.68 -0.94
CA HIS A 18 -11.84 5.38 -0.33
C HIS A 18 -10.68 5.47 0.64
N ILE A 19 -10.96 5.23 1.90
CA ILE A 19 -9.92 5.09 2.91
C ILE A 19 -9.40 3.65 2.85
N PRO A 20 -8.08 3.43 2.70
CA PRO A 20 -7.51 2.09 2.62
C PRO A 20 -7.62 1.37 3.96
N GLY A 21 -7.96 0.08 3.90
CA GLY A 21 -7.89 -0.81 5.06
C GLY A 21 -6.46 -1.26 5.35
N LEU A 22 -6.26 -1.90 6.51
CA LEU A 22 -4.96 -2.49 6.83
C LEU A 22 -4.57 -3.58 5.83
N SER A 23 -5.54 -4.35 5.33
CA SER A 23 -5.37 -5.37 4.30
C SER A 23 -5.00 -4.81 2.92
N ASP A 24 -5.30 -3.54 2.65
CA ASP A 24 -4.81 -2.86 1.44
C ASP A 24 -3.33 -2.48 1.59
N ILE A 25 -2.89 -2.18 2.82
CA ILE A 25 -1.54 -1.70 3.15
C ILE A 25 -0.58 -2.86 3.33
N VAL A 26 -1.01 -3.92 4.03
CA VAL A 26 -0.20 -5.11 4.30
C VAL A 26 -0.79 -6.26 3.49
N LYS A 27 -0.07 -6.70 2.47
CA LYS A 27 -0.51 -7.84 1.64
C LYS A 27 0.22 -9.09 2.08
N PHE A 28 -0.56 -10.14 2.33
CA PHE A 28 -0.11 -11.50 2.57
C PHE A 28 -0.61 -12.45 1.48
N ASP A 29 -0.83 -11.91 0.26
CA ASP A 29 -1.45 -12.68 -0.81
C ASP A 29 -0.41 -13.59 -1.48
N THR A 30 -0.38 -14.85 -1.06
CA THR A 30 0.46 -15.89 -1.67
C THR A 30 -0.18 -16.50 -2.92
N THR A 31 -1.41 -16.08 -3.27
CA THR A 31 -2.11 -16.66 -4.42
C THR A 31 -1.52 -16.17 -5.73
N SER A 32 -1.19 -17.12 -6.61
CA SER A 32 -0.69 -16.79 -7.94
C SER A 32 -1.81 -16.18 -8.79
N PRO A 33 -1.55 -15.12 -9.56
CA PRO A 33 -2.55 -14.51 -10.44
C PRO A 33 -3.09 -15.56 -11.42
N PRO A 34 -4.38 -15.50 -11.76
CA PRO A 34 -4.98 -16.49 -12.64
C PRO A 34 -4.49 -16.33 -14.08
N THR A 35 -4.18 -17.45 -14.71
CA THR A 35 -3.83 -17.51 -16.14
C THR A 35 -5.05 -17.23 -17.02
N ASP A 36 -4.84 -16.86 -18.28
CA ASP A 36 -5.94 -16.56 -19.20
C ASP A 36 -6.85 -17.78 -19.43
N ASP A 37 -6.27 -18.98 -19.46
CA ASP A 37 -7.00 -20.25 -19.57
C ASP A 37 -7.87 -20.51 -18.33
N GLU A 38 -7.35 -20.25 -17.12
CA GLU A 38 -8.12 -20.35 -15.89
C GLU A 38 -9.27 -19.35 -15.85
N VAL A 39 -9.06 -18.13 -16.33
CA VAL A 39 -10.11 -17.12 -16.45
C VAL A 39 -11.17 -17.54 -17.47
N ALA A 40 -10.78 -18.19 -18.57
CA ALA A 40 -11.72 -18.72 -19.56
C ALA A 40 -12.59 -19.84 -18.96
N LYS A 41 -11.98 -20.79 -18.24
CA LYS A 41 -12.68 -21.86 -17.51
C LYS A 41 -13.60 -21.32 -16.41
N TYR A 42 -13.16 -20.30 -15.67
CA TYR A 42 -13.97 -19.62 -14.67
C TYR A 42 -15.22 -18.96 -15.30
N LYS A 43 -15.07 -18.30 -16.45
CA LYS A 43 -16.19 -17.72 -17.20
C LYS A 43 -17.16 -18.79 -17.71
N ALA A 44 -16.65 -19.96 -18.09
CA ALA A 44 -17.46 -21.12 -18.47
C ALA A 44 -18.12 -21.82 -17.26
N LYS A 45 -17.77 -21.44 -16.03
CA LYS A 45 -18.19 -22.08 -14.77
C LYS A 45 -17.79 -23.56 -14.68
N ASP A 46 -16.66 -23.91 -15.26
CA ASP A 46 -16.11 -25.28 -15.22
C ASP A 46 -15.35 -25.48 -13.89
N VAL A 47 -16.11 -25.82 -12.83
CA VAL A 47 -15.58 -26.01 -11.48
C VAL A 47 -14.72 -27.27 -11.38
N ASP A 48 -15.06 -28.31 -12.13
CA ASP A 48 -14.35 -29.60 -12.11
C ASP A 48 -12.95 -29.47 -12.72
N ALA A 49 -12.80 -28.70 -13.81
CA ALA A 49 -11.49 -28.49 -14.44
C ALA A 49 -10.55 -27.55 -13.67
N LEU A 50 -11.08 -26.70 -12.78
CA LEU A 50 -10.30 -25.77 -11.95
C LEU A 50 -10.04 -26.33 -10.55
N GLY A 51 -10.94 -27.15 -10.03
CA GLY A 51 -11.01 -27.52 -8.62
C GLY A 51 -11.69 -26.42 -7.79
N GLY A 52 -12.44 -26.84 -6.76
CA GLY A 52 -13.28 -25.93 -5.96
C GLY A 52 -12.52 -24.80 -5.27
N ILE A 53 -11.32 -25.08 -4.73
CA ILE A 53 -10.50 -24.08 -4.03
C ILE A 53 -10.01 -23.00 -5.01
N ARG A 54 -9.38 -23.41 -6.12
CA ARG A 54 -8.86 -22.49 -7.12
C ARG A 54 -9.97 -21.68 -7.79
N TYR A 55 -11.14 -22.27 -8.00
CA TYR A 55 -12.31 -21.55 -8.50
C TYR A 55 -12.71 -20.39 -7.58
N GLU A 56 -12.76 -20.61 -6.25
CA GLU A 56 -13.06 -19.55 -5.29
C GLU A 56 -11.95 -18.50 -5.20
N GLU A 57 -10.67 -18.89 -5.29
CA GLU A 57 -9.55 -17.93 -5.41
C GLU A 57 -9.70 -17.02 -6.62
N ILE A 58 -9.98 -17.60 -7.81
CA ILE A 58 -10.19 -16.84 -9.05
C ILE A 58 -11.39 -15.91 -8.91
N LYS A 59 -12.49 -16.40 -8.32
CA LYS A 59 -13.70 -15.61 -8.06
C LYS A 59 -13.39 -14.41 -7.16
N ASN A 60 -12.66 -14.62 -6.07
CA ASN A 60 -12.23 -13.56 -5.16
C ASN A 60 -11.30 -12.57 -5.87
N HIS A 61 -10.36 -13.05 -6.67
CA HIS A 61 -9.47 -12.21 -7.48
C HIS A 61 -10.23 -11.34 -8.49
N MET A 62 -11.22 -11.92 -9.18
CA MET A 62 -12.08 -11.20 -10.13
C MET A 62 -12.99 -10.19 -9.41
N ALA A 63 -13.48 -10.51 -8.21
CA ALA A 63 -14.22 -9.59 -7.37
C ALA A 63 -13.35 -8.39 -6.93
N LYS A 64 -12.12 -8.63 -6.46
CA LYS A 64 -11.12 -7.59 -6.13
C LYS A 64 -10.83 -6.68 -7.34
N LYS A 65 -10.61 -7.26 -8.54
CA LYS A 65 -10.40 -6.51 -9.79
C LYS A 65 -11.60 -5.63 -10.14
N LYS A 66 -12.82 -6.16 -10.02
CA LYS A 66 -14.05 -5.41 -10.27
C LYS A 66 -14.22 -4.26 -9.28
N GLU A 67 -13.95 -4.49 -7.99
CA GLU A 67 -13.99 -3.45 -6.96
C GLU A 67 -12.96 -2.34 -7.24
N SER A 68 -11.72 -2.71 -7.56
CA SER A 68 -10.67 -1.76 -7.94
C SER A 68 -11.06 -0.91 -9.16
N PHE A 69 -11.69 -1.53 -10.17
CA PHE A 69 -12.22 -0.79 -11.31
C PHE A 69 -13.32 0.20 -10.92
N LEU A 70 -14.28 -0.22 -10.08
CA LEU A 70 -15.34 0.66 -9.58
C LEU A 70 -14.77 1.81 -8.74
N ARG A 71 -13.75 1.55 -7.92
CA ARG A 71 -12.99 2.57 -7.18
C ARG A 71 -12.30 3.58 -8.12
N MET A 72 -11.74 3.12 -9.22
CA MET A 72 -11.14 4.03 -10.20
C MET A 72 -12.20 4.92 -10.88
N MET A 73 -13.41 4.41 -11.08
CA MET A 73 -14.53 5.11 -11.67
C MET A 73 -15.11 6.19 -10.75
N ASP A 74 -15.23 5.91 -9.45
CA ASP A 74 -15.80 6.83 -8.47
C ASP A 74 -14.77 7.80 -7.84
N SER A 75 -13.47 7.54 -8.03
CA SER A 75 -12.41 8.38 -7.47
C SER A 75 -12.51 9.84 -7.96
N PRO A 76 -12.44 10.83 -7.04
CA PRO A 76 -12.53 12.27 -7.37
C PRO A 76 -11.33 12.79 -8.16
N THR A 77 -10.24 12.02 -8.17
CA THR A 77 -8.95 12.37 -8.78
C THR A 77 -9.07 12.54 -10.29
N PRO A 78 -8.65 13.69 -10.85
CA PRO A 78 -8.56 13.90 -12.29
C PRO A 78 -7.64 12.86 -12.95
N THR A 79 -7.97 12.43 -14.17
CA THR A 79 -7.18 11.42 -14.91
C THR A 79 -5.73 11.83 -15.10
N TRP A 80 -5.44 13.12 -15.32
CA TRP A 80 -4.06 13.59 -15.47
C TRP A 80 -3.26 13.49 -14.16
N ILE A 81 -3.87 13.77 -13.00
CA ILE A 81 -3.23 13.56 -11.68
C ILE A 81 -3.04 12.07 -11.42
N GLY A 82 -4.06 11.26 -11.74
CA GLY A 82 -4.00 9.81 -11.63
C GLY A 82 -2.83 9.23 -12.44
N ASN A 83 -2.68 9.66 -13.71
CA ASN A 83 -1.59 9.22 -14.57
C ASN A 83 -0.21 9.64 -14.04
N ILE A 84 -0.08 10.85 -13.48
CA ILE A 84 1.15 11.30 -12.83
C ILE A 84 1.43 10.43 -11.59
N GLY A 85 0.40 10.18 -10.76
CA GLY A 85 0.50 9.32 -9.59
C GLY A 85 0.96 7.91 -9.95
N THR A 86 0.32 7.27 -10.94
CA THR A 86 0.71 5.95 -11.45
C THR A 86 2.14 5.95 -12.00
N SER A 87 2.53 6.97 -12.75
CA SER A 87 3.90 7.08 -13.28
C SER A 87 4.92 7.28 -12.16
N MET A 88 4.58 8.04 -11.12
CA MET A 88 5.41 8.23 -9.95
C MET A 88 5.55 6.95 -9.14
N THR A 89 4.45 6.23 -8.88
CA THR A 89 4.48 4.93 -8.19
C THR A 89 5.29 3.91 -8.97
N PHE A 90 5.12 3.83 -10.28
CA PHE A 90 5.95 2.94 -11.12
C PHE A 90 7.45 3.28 -11.02
N LEU A 91 7.80 4.57 -11.02
CA LEU A 91 9.19 5.00 -10.87
C LEU A 91 9.74 4.75 -9.45
N ASP A 92 8.88 4.78 -8.44
CA ASP A 92 9.19 4.40 -7.05
C ASP A 92 9.43 2.89 -6.96
N ASP A 93 8.51 2.07 -7.49
CA ASP A 93 8.63 0.60 -7.51
C ASP A 93 9.93 0.16 -8.22
N VAL A 94 10.30 0.81 -9.33
CA VAL A 94 11.57 0.56 -10.04
C VAL A 94 12.77 1.02 -9.20
N ASN A 95 12.69 2.18 -8.56
CA ASN A 95 13.74 2.69 -7.68
C ASN A 95 13.97 1.74 -6.49
N ASP A 96 12.92 1.28 -5.85
CA ASP A 96 12.97 0.39 -4.69
C ASP A 96 13.43 -1.01 -5.11
N SER A 97 12.92 -1.56 -6.23
CA SER A 97 13.38 -2.84 -6.77
C SER A 97 14.87 -2.85 -7.08
N MET A 98 15.36 -1.76 -7.67
CA MET A 98 16.79 -1.60 -7.97
C MET A 98 17.63 -1.33 -6.72
N GLY A 99 17.08 -0.59 -5.74
CA GLY A 99 17.68 -0.36 -4.43
C GLY A 99 17.87 -1.69 -3.69
N THR A 100 16.81 -2.49 -3.57
CA THR A 100 16.86 -3.82 -2.96
C THR A 100 17.80 -4.76 -3.70
N LEU A 101 17.75 -4.79 -5.04
CA LEU A 101 18.67 -5.61 -5.83
C LEU A 101 20.13 -5.21 -5.57
N ALA A 102 20.43 -3.92 -5.47
CA ALA A 102 21.76 -3.44 -5.11
C ALA A 102 22.16 -3.81 -3.68
N VAL A 103 21.23 -3.81 -2.73
CA VAL A 103 21.46 -4.27 -1.35
C VAL A 103 21.76 -5.76 -1.32
N LEU A 104 20.97 -6.60 -2.00
CA LEU A 104 21.17 -8.04 -2.09
C LEU A 104 22.49 -8.38 -2.77
N ALA A 105 22.79 -7.73 -3.90
CA ALA A 105 24.05 -7.90 -4.60
C ALA A 105 25.25 -7.47 -3.74
N ARG A 106 25.11 -6.41 -2.94
CA ARG A 106 26.14 -5.96 -1.98
C ARG A 106 26.35 -6.97 -0.85
N LEU A 107 25.29 -7.51 -0.26
CA LEU A 107 25.39 -8.53 0.78
C LEU A 107 26.02 -9.81 0.23
N GLY A 108 25.55 -10.28 -0.94
CA GLY A 108 26.13 -11.42 -1.64
C GLY A 108 27.60 -11.21 -1.98
N ALA A 109 27.99 -10.02 -2.44
CA ALA A 109 29.39 -9.69 -2.73
C ALA A 109 30.30 -9.73 -1.50
N HIS A 110 29.77 -9.49 -0.30
CA HIS A 110 30.53 -9.60 0.96
C HIS A 110 30.67 -11.05 1.44
N MET A 111 29.75 -11.94 1.04
CA MET A 111 29.81 -13.37 1.37
C MET A 111 30.69 -14.16 0.39
N LEU A 112 31.00 -13.60 -0.78
CA LEU A 112 31.80 -14.26 -1.81
C LEU A 112 33.29 -13.84 -1.78
N PRO A 113 34.21 -14.67 -2.31
CA PRO A 113 35.61 -14.29 -2.49
C PRO A 113 35.76 -13.00 -3.31
N LYS A 114 36.80 -12.19 -3.03
CA LYS A 114 37.01 -10.85 -3.61
C LYS A 114 36.87 -10.77 -5.13
N ALA A 115 37.24 -11.83 -5.86
CA ALA A 115 37.10 -11.90 -7.32
C ALA A 115 35.62 -12.01 -7.76
N ALA A 116 34.86 -12.90 -7.13
CA ALA A 116 33.44 -13.11 -7.40
C ALA A 116 32.57 -11.94 -6.89
N GLY A 117 32.94 -11.35 -5.74
CA GLY A 117 32.26 -10.16 -5.22
C GLY A 117 32.35 -8.95 -6.16
N ARG A 118 33.49 -8.76 -6.85
CA ARG A 118 33.63 -7.71 -7.87
C ARG A 118 32.69 -7.89 -9.06
N PHE A 119 32.38 -9.14 -9.43
CA PHE A 119 31.44 -9.43 -10.51
C PHE A 119 30.01 -9.02 -10.14
N LEU A 120 29.56 -9.27 -8.90
CA LEU A 120 28.23 -8.85 -8.43
C LEU A 120 28.10 -7.33 -8.22
N LEU A 121 29.19 -6.65 -7.84
CA LEU A 121 29.19 -5.20 -7.65
C LEU A 121 29.02 -4.40 -8.95
N GLY A 122 29.34 -4.98 -10.11
CA GLY A 122 29.14 -4.35 -11.42
C GLY A 122 27.65 -4.10 -11.73
N PRO A 123 26.81 -5.15 -11.81
CA PRO A 123 25.36 -5.01 -11.97
C PRO A 123 24.70 -4.20 -10.85
N ALA A 124 25.15 -4.32 -9.60
CA ALA A 124 24.66 -3.51 -8.49
C ALA A 124 24.89 -2.00 -8.71
N GLY A 125 26.02 -1.63 -9.33
CA GLY A 125 26.31 -0.26 -9.71
C GLY A 125 25.36 0.30 -10.78
N TRP A 126 24.92 -0.54 -11.72
CA TRP A 126 23.92 -0.17 -12.73
C TRP A 126 22.52 -0.05 -12.13
N ALA A 127 22.14 -0.94 -11.23
CA ALA A 127 20.88 -0.86 -10.50
C ALA A 127 20.78 0.48 -9.73
N LEU A 128 21.82 0.85 -8.97
CA LEU A 128 21.86 2.15 -8.29
C LEU A 128 21.83 3.35 -9.26
N ALA A 129 22.41 3.21 -10.45
CA ALA A 129 22.35 4.27 -11.44
C ALA A 129 20.94 4.45 -12.01
N ILE A 130 20.19 3.37 -12.20
CA ILE A 130 18.78 3.41 -12.63
C ILE A 130 17.90 4.01 -11.54
N ALA A 131 18.12 3.62 -10.27
CA ALA A 131 17.49 4.23 -9.10
C ALA A 131 17.69 5.77 -9.06
N ASP A 132 18.92 6.25 -9.25
CA ASP A 132 19.22 7.70 -9.30
C ASP A 132 18.49 8.40 -10.46
N ILE A 133 18.34 7.75 -11.63
CA ILE A 133 17.58 8.30 -12.78
C ILE A 133 16.10 8.40 -12.45
N CYS A 134 15.51 7.36 -11.84
CA CYS A 134 14.12 7.38 -11.38
C CYS A 134 13.87 8.49 -10.37
N GLN A 135 14.79 8.69 -9.41
CA GLN A 135 14.71 9.77 -8.43
C GLN A 135 14.73 11.16 -9.07
N ILE A 136 15.55 11.36 -10.12
CA ILE A 136 15.58 12.61 -10.89
C ILE A 136 14.25 12.81 -11.63
N ALA A 137 13.73 11.77 -12.29
CA ALA A 137 12.45 11.83 -12.97
C ALA A 137 11.31 12.20 -11.99
N MET A 138 11.29 11.60 -10.80
CA MET A 138 10.33 11.95 -9.73
C MET A 138 10.46 13.41 -9.28
N ASN A 139 11.69 13.91 -9.08
CA ASN A 139 11.93 15.30 -8.70
C ASN A 139 11.48 16.29 -9.81
N VAL A 140 11.69 15.94 -11.08
CA VAL A 140 11.24 16.73 -12.23
C VAL A 140 9.71 16.74 -12.33
N MET A 141 9.04 15.60 -12.14
CA MET A 141 7.58 15.52 -12.15
C MET A 141 6.92 16.25 -10.97
N ARG A 142 7.60 16.37 -9.82
CA ARG A 142 7.14 17.16 -8.66
C ARG A 142 7.38 18.67 -8.83
N SER A 143 8.35 19.07 -9.65
CA SER A 143 8.73 20.48 -9.92
C SER A 143 7.58 21.43 -10.34
N PRO A 144 6.60 21.03 -11.16
CA PRO A 144 5.46 21.91 -11.47
C PRO A 144 4.45 22.09 -10.33
N LEU A 145 4.46 21.25 -9.29
CA LEU A 145 3.44 21.28 -8.23
C LEU A 145 3.70 22.34 -7.14
N THR A 146 4.93 22.83 -7.00
CA THR A 146 5.27 23.85 -5.98
C THR A 146 6.32 24.84 -6.49
N ARG A 147 5.92 26.10 -6.73
CA ARG A 147 6.82 27.19 -7.17
C ARG A 147 8.04 27.37 -6.26
N VAL A 148 7.87 27.16 -4.96
CA VAL A 148 8.92 27.32 -3.94
C VAL A 148 9.96 26.19 -4.01
N MET A 149 9.58 24.98 -4.41
CA MET A 149 10.51 23.84 -4.46
C MET A 149 11.30 23.77 -5.75
N ARG A 150 10.90 24.47 -6.84
CA ARG A 150 11.57 24.39 -8.14
C ARG A 150 13.08 24.60 -8.09
N LYS A 151 13.54 25.67 -7.44
CA LYS A 151 14.99 25.99 -7.40
C LYS A 151 15.78 24.99 -6.58
N SER A 152 15.25 24.55 -5.43
CA SER A 152 15.89 23.55 -4.57
C SER A 152 15.86 22.16 -5.20
N ALA A 153 14.74 21.76 -5.80
CA ALA A 153 14.57 20.47 -6.46
C ALA A 153 15.43 20.37 -7.73
N LEU A 154 15.51 21.43 -8.54
CA LEU A 154 16.42 21.49 -9.68
C LEU A 154 17.88 21.44 -9.23
N SER A 155 18.26 22.24 -8.23
CA SER A 155 19.63 22.22 -7.68
C SER A 155 20.01 20.83 -7.15
N LYS A 156 19.09 20.16 -6.44
CA LYS A 156 19.29 18.79 -5.97
C LYS A 156 19.37 17.81 -7.13
N ALA A 157 18.49 17.91 -8.13
CA ALA A 157 18.51 17.05 -9.31
C ALA A 157 19.82 17.16 -10.09
N THR A 158 20.38 18.36 -10.20
CA THR A 158 21.69 18.59 -10.83
C THR A 158 22.82 17.97 -10.00
N ALA A 159 22.77 18.10 -8.67
CA ALA A 159 23.76 17.51 -7.76
C ALA A 159 23.67 15.97 -7.69
N THR A 160 22.48 15.39 -7.86
CA THR A 160 22.24 13.95 -7.87
C THR A 160 22.37 13.33 -9.26
N ASN A 161 22.87 14.06 -10.26
CA ASN A 161 23.03 13.52 -11.61
C ASN A 161 23.93 12.27 -11.59
N PRO A 162 23.45 11.10 -12.07
CA PRO A 162 24.17 9.83 -12.02
C PRO A 162 25.50 9.84 -12.79
N PHE A 163 25.70 10.82 -13.68
CA PHE A 163 26.93 10.97 -14.45
C PHE A 163 27.95 11.91 -13.78
N CYS A 164 27.55 12.64 -12.73
CA CYS A 164 28.46 13.49 -11.97
C CYS A 164 29.48 12.66 -11.17
N LYS A 165 30.71 13.17 -11.04
CA LYS A 165 31.77 12.54 -10.23
C LYS A 165 31.34 12.37 -8.77
N GLU A 166 30.65 13.36 -8.20
CA GLU A 166 30.18 13.30 -6.82
C GLU A 166 29.17 12.16 -6.59
N ALA A 167 28.16 12.04 -7.47
CA ALA A 167 27.18 10.95 -7.41
C ALA A 167 27.84 9.58 -7.59
N ARG A 168 28.81 9.44 -8.51
CA ARG A 168 29.61 8.21 -8.68
C ARG A 168 30.36 7.84 -7.40
N VAL A 169 30.99 8.81 -6.73
CA VAL A 169 31.69 8.59 -5.45
C VAL A 169 30.72 8.22 -4.35
N GLN A 170 29.56 8.88 -4.26
CA GLN A 170 28.53 8.54 -3.27
C GLN A 170 27.98 7.13 -3.49
N ARG A 171 27.72 6.71 -4.75
CA ARG A 171 27.34 5.32 -5.08
C ARG A 171 28.41 4.32 -4.67
N ALA A 172 29.68 4.59 -5.00
CA ALA A 172 30.78 3.73 -4.59
C ALA A 172 30.89 3.61 -3.06
N LYS A 173 30.65 4.71 -2.33
CA LYS A 173 30.57 4.70 -0.85
C LYS A 173 29.38 3.87 -0.36
N LYS A 174 28.20 4.01 -0.97
CA LYS A 174 27.00 3.20 -0.65
C LYS A 174 27.26 1.70 -0.90
N LEU A 175 27.88 1.33 -2.02
CA LEU A 175 28.22 -0.07 -2.36
C LEU A 175 29.24 -0.69 -1.39
N LYS A 176 30.14 0.10 -0.81
CA LYS A 176 31.12 -0.37 0.18
C LYS A 176 30.56 -0.48 1.60
N ARG A 177 29.38 0.08 1.88
CA ARG A 177 28.81 0.10 3.23
C ARG A 177 28.12 -1.24 3.54
N ILE A 178 28.54 -1.91 4.62
CA ILE A 178 27.92 -3.17 5.06
C ILE A 178 26.59 -2.92 5.79
N LYS A 179 26.50 -1.85 6.59
CA LYS A 179 25.31 -1.56 7.39
C LYS A 179 24.15 -1.08 6.52
N LEU A 180 23.01 -1.74 6.65
CA LEU A 180 21.74 -1.32 6.09
C LEU A 180 21.24 -0.07 6.82
N THR A 181 20.70 0.87 6.06
CA THR A 181 19.95 2.02 6.59
C THR A 181 18.50 1.66 6.81
N LYS A 182 17.81 2.40 7.68
CA LYS A 182 16.38 2.22 7.93
C LYS A 182 15.55 2.32 6.63
N GLY A 183 15.97 3.19 5.70
CA GLY A 183 15.35 3.30 4.37
C GLY A 183 15.49 2.02 3.54
N GLU A 184 16.71 1.49 3.39
CA GLU A 184 16.97 0.23 2.66
C GLU A 184 16.18 -0.97 3.24
N ILE A 185 15.88 -0.97 4.55
CA ILE A 185 15.05 -2.02 5.18
C ILE A 185 13.58 -1.87 4.77
N ILE A 186 13.06 -0.64 4.75
CA ILE A 186 11.66 -0.37 4.34
C ILE A 186 11.50 -0.66 2.84
N GLU A 187 12.43 -0.22 2.01
CA GLU A 187 12.49 -0.53 0.57
C GLU A 187 12.55 -2.05 0.33
N GLY A 188 13.40 -2.75 1.11
CA GLY A 188 13.45 -4.20 1.14
C GLY A 188 12.10 -4.84 1.41
N LEU A 189 11.40 -4.40 2.45
CA LEU A 189 10.07 -4.91 2.82
C LEU A 189 8.99 -4.66 1.74
N GLN A 190 9.08 -3.56 0.99
CA GLN A 190 8.16 -3.27 -0.12
C GLN A 190 8.44 -4.16 -1.33
N THR A 191 9.70 -4.32 -1.70
CA THR A 191 10.10 -5.22 -2.80
C THR A 191 9.88 -6.70 -2.49
N THR A 192 9.79 -7.06 -1.21
CA THR A 192 9.44 -8.42 -0.78
C THR A 192 8.01 -8.77 -1.23
N GLU A 193 7.11 -7.77 -1.36
CA GLU A 193 5.76 -7.97 -1.92
C GLU A 193 5.83 -8.45 -3.36
N ASN A 194 6.63 -7.79 -4.20
CA ASN A 194 6.74 -8.12 -5.63
C ASN A 194 7.40 -9.48 -5.87
N VAL A 195 8.30 -9.93 -4.98
CA VAL A 195 9.04 -11.19 -5.15
C VAL A 195 8.38 -12.37 -4.45
N PHE A 196 7.82 -12.15 -3.26
CA PHE A 196 7.33 -13.22 -2.38
C PHE A 196 5.82 -13.11 -2.06
N GLY A 197 5.13 -12.10 -2.57
CA GLY A 197 3.70 -11.87 -2.29
C GLY A 197 3.41 -11.31 -0.89
N VAL A 198 4.45 -11.06 -0.10
CA VAL A 198 4.34 -10.54 1.28
C VAL A 198 5.06 -9.20 1.39
N GLY A 199 4.32 -8.12 1.65
CA GLY A 199 4.94 -6.81 1.89
C GLY A 199 3.98 -5.64 2.08
N LEU A 200 4.56 -4.44 2.08
CA LEU A 200 3.87 -3.19 2.33
C LEU A 200 3.52 -2.47 1.02
N CYS A 201 2.22 -2.29 0.76
CA CYS A 201 1.74 -1.52 -0.38
C CYS A 201 1.46 -0.07 0.06
N LEU A 202 2.33 0.88 -0.32
CA LEU A 202 2.13 2.31 -0.05
C LEU A 202 1.08 2.97 -0.98
N GLY A 203 0.80 2.35 -2.13
CA GLY A 203 -0.11 2.88 -3.15
C GLY A 203 -1.47 3.31 -2.59
N PRO A 204 -2.16 2.47 -1.79
CA PRO A 204 -3.43 2.82 -1.18
C PRO A 204 -3.38 4.03 -0.24
N ILE A 205 -2.29 4.23 0.50
CA ILE A 205 -2.10 5.40 1.40
C ILE A 205 -1.96 6.68 0.58
N VAL A 206 -1.10 6.66 -0.44
CA VAL A 206 -0.91 7.80 -1.34
C VAL A 206 -2.20 8.11 -2.10
N GLY A 207 -2.91 7.07 -2.56
CA GLY A 207 -4.22 7.18 -3.17
C GLY A 207 -5.24 7.88 -2.26
N ALA A 208 -5.33 7.46 -0.99
CA ALA A 208 -6.21 8.08 0.01
C ALA A 208 -5.90 9.57 0.20
N PHE A 209 -4.62 9.91 0.28
CA PHE A 209 -4.18 11.30 0.43
C PHE A 209 -4.58 12.14 -0.79
N LEU A 210 -4.31 11.66 -2.00
CA LEU A 210 -4.72 12.34 -3.23
C LEU A 210 -6.23 12.50 -3.34
N GLU A 211 -6.98 11.45 -2.96
CA GLU A 211 -8.45 11.48 -2.93
C GLU A 211 -8.99 12.47 -1.89
N ALA A 212 -8.33 12.65 -0.76
CA ALA A 212 -8.70 13.66 0.23
C ALA A 212 -8.57 15.09 -0.32
N PHE A 213 -7.47 15.42 -0.99
CA PHE A 213 -7.30 16.73 -1.63
C PHE A 213 -8.26 16.92 -2.80
N ALA A 214 -8.36 15.93 -3.69
CA ALA A 214 -9.24 16.00 -4.84
C ALA A 214 -10.72 16.07 -4.40
N GLY A 215 -11.10 15.29 -3.38
CA GLY A 215 -12.42 15.27 -2.78
C GLY A 215 -12.83 16.64 -2.25
N LEU A 216 -11.95 17.31 -1.50
CA LEU A 216 -12.20 18.68 -1.02
C LEU A 216 -12.47 19.65 -2.17
N VAL A 217 -11.64 19.62 -3.23
CA VAL A 217 -11.85 20.45 -4.42
C VAL A 217 -13.20 20.15 -5.09
N ARG A 218 -13.65 18.88 -5.12
CA ARG A 218 -14.97 18.52 -5.67
C ARG A 218 -16.12 19.03 -4.80
N VAL A 219 -16.00 18.95 -3.48
CA VAL A 219 -17.00 19.52 -2.56
C VAL A 219 -17.13 21.03 -2.78
N LEU A 220 -16.01 21.74 -2.91
CA LEU A 220 -16.00 23.17 -3.23
C LEU A 220 -16.62 23.50 -4.61
N GLN A 221 -16.61 22.54 -5.55
CA GLN A 221 -17.29 22.64 -6.85
C GLN A 221 -18.78 22.28 -6.78
N GLY A 222 -19.36 22.07 -5.58
CA GLY A 222 -20.76 21.67 -5.40
C GLY A 222 -21.06 20.22 -5.77
N LYS A 223 -20.04 19.37 -5.94
CA LYS A 223 -20.21 17.96 -6.29
C LYS A 223 -20.36 17.11 -5.03
N LYS A 224 -21.27 16.14 -5.07
CA LYS A 224 -21.46 15.18 -3.97
C LYS A 224 -20.26 14.23 -3.88
N VAL A 225 -19.62 14.21 -2.71
CA VAL A 225 -18.54 13.28 -2.37
C VAL A 225 -18.98 12.46 -1.17
N ARG A 226 -18.85 11.13 -1.25
CA ARG A 226 -19.05 10.22 -0.13
C ARG A 226 -17.71 9.69 0.34
N VAL A 227 -17.58 9.36 1.62
CA VAL A 227 -16.40 8.68 2.15
C VAL A 227 -16.79 7.22 2.42
N LYS A 228 -16.12 6.28 1.76
CA LYS A 228 -16.22 4.85 2.05
C LYS A 228 -15.08 4.48 2.97
N TRP A 229 -15.44 4.11 4.20
CA TRP A 229 -14.51 3.54 5.16
C TRP A 229 -14.41 2.03 4.92
N PRO A 230 -13.23 1.42 5.12
CA PRO A 230 -13.03 -0.02 4.98
C PRO A 230 -13.55 -0.79 6.19
N LEU A 231 -14.11 -0.07 7.18
CA LEU A 231 -14.69 -0.68 8.37
C LEU A 231 -15.94 -1.47 7.97
N PRO A 232 -16.07 -2.73 8.39
CA PRO A 232 -17.30 -3.48 8.18
C PRO A 232 -18.45 -2.71 8.83
N LYS A 233 -19.65 -2.83 8.26
CA LYS A 233 -20.84 -2.28 8.90
C LYS A 233 -21.09 -3.08 10.18
N TRP A 234 -20.74 -2.48 11.29
CA TRP A 234 -20.96 -3.11 12.59
C TRP A 234 -22.44 -3.24 12.87
N SER A 235 -22.84 -4.40 13.35
CA SER A 235 -24.18 -4.61 13.90
C SER A 235 -24.34 -3.79 15.19
N ASP A 236 -25.58 -3.48 15.55
CA ASP A 236 -25.84 -2.72 16.78
C ASP A 236 -25.27 -3.44 18.02
N TYR A 237 -25.26 -4.78 18.03
CA TYR A 237 -24.66 -5.58 19.10
C TYR A 237 -23.15 -5.41 19.19
N GLU A 238 -22.45 -5.42 18.06
CA GLU A 238 -21.00 -5.19 18.02
C GLU A 238 -20.68 -3.78 18.54
N VAL A 239 -21.44 -2.77 18.11
CA VAL A 239 -21.28 -1.39 18.60
C VAL A 239 -21.45 -1.31 20.12
N GLN A 240 -22.47 -1.99 20.67
CA GLN A 240 -22.65 -2.05 22.14
C GLN A 240 -21.53 -2.83 22.82
N GLY A 241 -21.04 -3.91 22.20
CA GLY A 241 -19.87 -4.66 22.67
C GLY A 241 -18.64 -3.76 22.79
N MET A 242 -18.31 -2.98 21.77
CA MET A 242 -17.18 -2.05 21.82
C MET A 242 -17.34 -0.98 22.89
N LYS A 243 -18.54 -0.39 23.01
CA LYS A 243 -18.82 0.57 24.09
C LYS A 243 -18.67 -0.05 25.47
N GLY A 244 -19.13 -1.29 25.65
CA GLY A 244 -18.96 -2.05 26.88
C GLY A 244 -17.49 -2.32 27.21
N LEU A 245 -16.70 -2.72 26.21
CA LEU A 245 -15.26 -2.96 26.37
C LEU A 245 -14.49 -1.67 26.69
N GLU A 246 -14.81 -0.57 25.99
CA GLU A 246 -14.23 0.75 26.25
C GLU A 246 -14.57 1.25 27.65
N ALA A 247 -15.84 1.14 28.07
CA ALA A 247 -16.27 1.51 29.41
C ALA A 247 -15.57 0.67 30.49
N ALA A 248 -15.47 -0.65 30.29
CA ALA A 248 -14.75 -1.52 31.20
C ALA A 248 -13.25 -1.19 31.26
N GLN A 249 -12.61 -0.86 30.15
CA GLN A 249 -11.21 -0.40 30.12
C GLN A 249 -11.05 0.91 30.90
N GLN A 250 -11.91 1.90 30.66
CA GLN A 250 -11.86 3.19 31.35
C GLN A 250 -12.02 3.02 32.87
N LEU A 251 -12.95 2.18 33.30
CA LEU A 251 -13.15 1.85 34.72
C LEU A 251 -11.92 1.20 35.35
N ASN A 252 -11.28 0.25 34.66
CA ASN A 252 -10.11 -0.46 35.19
C ASN A 252 -8.79 0.34 35.11
N THR A 253 -8.70 1.34 34.22
CA THR A 253 -7.47 2.15 34.02
C THR A 253 -7.54 3.52 34.70
N GLY A 254 -8.73 3.99 35.08
CA GLY A 254 -8.96 5.33 35.60
C GLY A 254 -8.42 5.62 37.01
N GLY A 255 -7.76 4.66 37.66
CA GLY A 255 -7.15 4.84 39.00
C GLY A 255 -8.16 5.12 40.12
N GLN A 256 -9.46 4.92 39.88
CA GLN A 256 -10.50 4.98 40.91
C GLN A 256 -10.50 3.67 41.69
N GLU A 257 -10.61 3.76 43.03
CA GLU A 257 -10.90 2.61 43.87
C GLU A 257 -12.35 2.20 43.61
N LEU A 258 -12.55 1.24 42.71
CA LEU A 258 -13.83 0.58 42.54
C LEU A 258 -14.04 -0.39 43.70
N SER A 259 -15.30 -0.57 44.10
CA SER A 259 -15.64 -1.67 45.00
C SER A 259 -15.31 -3.02 44.33
N ASP A 260 -15.02 -4.05 45.11
CA ASP A 260 -14.77 -5.41 44.58
C ASP A 260 -15.92 -5.89 43.69
N GLU A 261 -17.16 -5.52 44.04
CA GLU A 261 -18.35 -5.86 43.26
C GLU A 261 -18.36 -5.16 41.89
N ASP A 262 -17.98 -3.88 41.83
CA ASP A 262 -17.93 -3.13 40.57
C ASP A 262 -16.75 -3.56 39.69
N HIS A 263 -15.64 -3.97 40.29
CA HIS A 263 -14.56 -4.64 39.57
C HIS A 263 -15.08 -5.92 38.89
N ILE A 264 -15.77 -6.79 39.63
CA ILE A 264 -16.35 -8.03 39.08
C ILE A 264 -17.32 -7.73 37.93
N LYS A 265 -18.21 -6.74 38.11
CA LYS A 265 -19.14 -6.32 37.04
C LYS A 265 -18.40 -5.84 35.80
N SER A 266 -17.35 -5.04 35.96
CA SER A 266 -16.56 -4.56 34.82
C SER A 266 -15.89 -5.71 34.06
N TYR A 267 -15.39 -6.74 34.75
CA TYR A 267 -14.84 -7.95 34.13
C TYR A 267 -15.89 -8.76 33.39
N ILE A 268 -17.09 -8.91 33.96
CA ILE A 268 -18.20 -9.61 33.29
C ILE A 268 -18.58 -8.87 32.00
N VAL A 269 -18.73 -7.55 32.06
CA VAL A 269 -19.03 -6.71 30.88
C VAL A 269 -17.93 -6.85 29.83
N ALA A 270 -16.66 -6.77 30.22
CA ALA A 270 -15.54 -6.95 29.29
C ALA A 270 -15.53 -8.33 28.63
N ASN A 271 -15.84 -9.40 29.38
CA ASN A 271 -15.91 -10.76 28.84
C ASN A 271 -17.08 -10.92 27.85
N MET A 272 -18.28 -10.46 28.22
CA MET A 272 -19.44 -10.50 27.32
C MET A 272 -19.20 -9.68 26.04
N ALA A 273 -18.66 -8.46 26.18
CA ALA A 273 -18.26 -7.63 25.05
C ALA A 273 -17.24 -8.32 24.15
N SER A 274 -16.23 -8.97 24.74
CA SER A 274 -15.21 -9.71 24.01
C SER A 274 -15.80 -10.89 23.23
N GLN A 275 -16.76 -11.61 23.79
CA GLN A 275 -17.45 -12.69 23.10
C GLN A 275 -18.29 -12.21 21.92
N ILE A 276 -18.98 -11.07 22.07
CA ILE A 276 -19.72 -10.43 20.96
C ILE A 276 -18.77 -10.00 19.84
N LEU A 277 -17.60 -9.47 20.19
CA LEU A 277 -16.61 -8.97 19.23
C LEU A 277 -15.71 -10.07 18.65
N TYR A 278 -15.70 -11.26 19.24
CA TYR A 278 -14.81 -12.34 18.84
C TYR A 278 -14.91 -12.70 17.34
N PRO A 279 -16.11 -12.85 16.73
CA PRO A 279 -16.22 -13.10 15.30
C PRO A 279 -15.63 -11.96 14.44
N VAL A 280 -15.78 -10.70 14.87
CA VAL A 280 -15.23 -9.54 14.17
C VAL A 280 -13.70 -9.57 14.21
N PHE A 281 -13.13 -9.93 15.36
CA PHE A 281 -11.69 -10.09 15.51
C PHE A 281 -11.14 -11.23 14.67
N GLN A 282 -11.84 -12.37 14.56
CA GLN A 282 -11.46 -13.46 13.66
C GLN A 282 -11.49 -13.03 12.19
N LEU A 283 -12.57 -12.36 11.75
CA LEU A 283 -12.68 -11.85 10.38
C LEU A 283 -11.63 -10.79 10.03
N SER A 284 -11.14 -10.07 11.04
CA SER A 284 -10.14 -9.01 10.88
C SER A 284 -8.73 -9.47 11.27
N HIS A 285 -8.53 -10.76 11.57
CA HIS A 285 -7.26 -11.27 12.06
C HIS A 285 -6.25 -11.26 10.92
N PRO A 286 -5.09 -10.59 11.06
CA PRO A 286 -4.15 -10.39 9.95
C PRO A 286 -3.48 -11.68 9.47
N LEU A 287 -3.64 -12.80 10.19
CA LEU A 287 -3.05 -14.10 9.83
C LEU A 287 -4.06 -15.09 9.20
N ASP A 288 -5.36 -14.76 9.19
CA ASP A 288 -6.41 -15.64 8.63
C ASP A 288 -6.87 -15.20 7.22
N VAL A 289 -6.14 -14.24 6.61
CA VAL A 289 -6.33 -13.73 5.23
C VAL A 289 -5.20 -14.22 4.34
#